data_AF-A0A943BA83-F1
#
_entry.id   AF-A0A943BA83-F1
#
_cell.length_a   1.000
_cell.length_b   1.000
_cell.length_c   1.000
_cell.angle_alpha   90.00
_cell.angle_beta   90.00
_cell.angle_gamma   90.00
#
_symmetry.space_group_name_H-M   'P 1'
#
loop_
_entity.id
_entity.type
_entity.pdbx_description
1 polymer ?
#
loop_
_entity_poly.entity_id
_entity_poly.type
_entity_poly.pdbx_seq_one_letter_code
_entity_poly.pdbx_strand_id
1 'polypeptide(L)'
;MSAIILLLNLKVLVKLIIYREFDHKIKEKVMHLIFSLYITILAAVVYFPIPLALGKNVIRKLAKIHLIPWESTISIYRIGGISEVITNVGGNLILLSPFIFFICYHFRDVTFKINQIIAMAFAISLFIECSQVVLSYLVANLSRSFDTMDLLCNTISGLLGYYLYKVYSRINISYSIREKVV
;
A
#
# COMPACT_ATOMS: atom_id res chain seq x y z
N MET A 1 -18.34 13.25 14.26
CA MET A 1 -18.79 11.90 14.68
C MET A 1 -18.01 10.77 13.99
N SER A 2 -17.74 10.86 12.68
CA SER A 2 -16.97 9.87 11.90
C SER A 2 -15.50 9.69 12.33
N ALA A 3 -14.76 10.76 12.61
CA ALA A 3 -13.34 10.69 12.99
C ALA A 3 -13.09 10.05 14.38
N ILE A 4 -13.98 10.30 15.35
CA ILE A 4 -13.88 9.74 16.71
C ILE A 4 -14.17 8.23 16.71
N ILE A 5 -15.18 7.79 15.95
CA ILE A 5 -15.49 6.36 15.76
C ILE A 5 -14.34 5.66 15.03
N LEU A 6 -13.75 6.29 14.01
CA LEU A 6 -12.58 5.76 13.30
C LEU A 6 -11.35 5.63 14.22
N LEU A 7 -11.06 6.64 15.04
CA LEU A 7 -9.95 6.62 16.01
C LEU A 7 -10.17 5.59 17.14
N LEU A 8 -11.40 5.42 17.61
CA LEU A 8 -11.77 4.37 18.57
C LEU A 8 -11.57 2.97 17.97
N ASN A 9 -12.04 2.75 16.74
CA ASN A 9 -11.82 1.50 16.02
C ASN A 9 -10.34 1.22 15.78
N LEU A 10 -9.53 2.25 15.48
CA LEU A 10 -8.09 2.10 15.29
C LEU A 10 -7.39 1.72 16.60
N LYS A 11 -7.74 2.32 17.73
CA LYS A 11 -7.18 1.95 19.05
C LYS A 11 -7.55 0.53 19.44
N VAL A 12 -8.80 0.11 19.20
CA VAL A 12 -9.26 -1.27 19.45
C VAL A 12 -8.56 -2.26 18.53
N LEU A 13 -8.37 -1.93 17.26
CA LEU A 13 -7.64 -2.75 16.28
C LEU A 13 -6.15 -2.88 16.66
N VAL A 14 -5.51 -1.78 17.05
CA VAL A 14 -4.13 -1.78 17.55
C VAL A 14 -4.04 -2.62 18.83
N LYS A 15 -5.01 -2.51 19.74
CA LYS A 15 -5.12 -3.41 20.89
C LYS A 15 -5.27 -4.86 20.45
N LEU A 16 -6.18 -5.21 19.54
CA LEU A 16 -6.34 -6.60 19.05
C LEU A 16 -5.06 -7.17 18.42
N ILE A 17 -4.30 -6.35 17.71
CA ILE A 17 -3.04 -6.75 17.05
C ILE A 17 -1.90 -6.94 18.08
N ILE A 18 -1.88 -6.14 19.15
CA ILE A 18 -0.81 -6.09 20.16
C ILE A 18 -1.12 -6.92 21.41
N TYR A 19 -2.37 -6.98 21.86
CA TYR A 19 -2.80 -7.58 23.12
C TYR A 19 -2.96 -9.09 22.96
N ARG A 20 -2.27 -9.83 23.83
CA ARG A 20 -2.01 -11.26 23.68
C ARG A 20 -3.09 -12.19 24.28
N GLU A 21 -4.12 -11.64 24.95
CA GLU A 21 -5.20 -12.46 25.51
C GLU A 21 -6.06 -13.18 24.45
N PHE A 22 -5.91 -12.79 23.18
CA PHE A 22 -6.52 -13.52 22.08
C PHE A 22 -5.73 -14.78 21.75
N ASP A 23 -6.45 -15.90 21.68
CA ASP A 23 -5.93 -17.17 21.17
C ASP A 23 -5.16 -16.95 19.86
N HIS A 24 -3.99 -17.56 19.74
CA HIS A 24 -3.10 -17.40 18.58
C HIS A 24 -3.84 -17.67 17.26
N LYS A 25 -4.76 -18.63 17.21
CA LYS A 25 -5.56 -18.94 16.02
C LYS A 25 -6.53 -17.80 15.68
N ILE A 26 -7.10 -17.12 16.68
CA ILE A 26 -7.95 -15.94 16.47
C ILE A 26 -7.11 -14.79 15.91
N LYS A 27 -5.93 -14.55 16.48
CA LYS A 27 -5.01 -13.52 15.99
C LYS A 27 -4.63 -13.73 14.54
N GLU A 28 -4.26 -14.96 14.15
CA GLU A 28 -3.95 -15.28 12.75
C GLU A 28 -5.15 -15.03 11.82
N LYS A 29 -6.36 -15.47 12.22
CA LYS A 29 -7.57 -15.22 11.44
C LYS A 29 -7.83 -13.73 11.23
N VAL A 30 -7.67 -12.93 12.28
CA VAL A 30 -7.83 -11.47 12.24
C VAL A 30 -6.79 -10.85 11.30
N MET A 31 -5.52 -11.25 11.39
CA MET A 31 -4.45 -10.74 10.52
C MET A 31 -4.68 -11.09 9.05
N HIS A 32 -5.14 -12.31 8.77
CA HIS A 32 -5.53 -12.73 7.41
C HIS A 32 -6.73 -11.93 6.87
N LEU A 33 -7.73 -11.64 7.72
CA LEU A 33 -8.87 -10.83 7.34
C LEU A 33 -8.45 -9.38 7.01
N ILE A 34 -7.62 -8.77 7.86
CA ILE A 34 -7.09 -7.41 7.62
C ILE A 34 -6.28 -7.38 6.32
N PHE A 35 -5.43 -8.37 6.08
CA PHE A 35 -4.65 -8.45 4.85
C PHE A 35 -5.56 -8.58 3.61
N SER A 36 -6.57 -9.45 3.65
CA SER A 36 -7.51 -9.65 2.55
C SER A 36 -8.33 -8.39 2.24
N LEU A 37 -8.78 -7.70 3.29
CA LEU A 37 -9.46 -6.41 3.15
C LEU A 37 -8.53 -5.37 2.53
N TYR A 38 -7.28 -5.29 3.01
CA TYR A 38 -6.27 -4.41 2.45
C TYR A 38 -6.02 -4.67 0.96
N ILE A 39 -5.87 -5.94 0.52
CA ILE A 39 -5.68 -6.28 -0.90
C ILE A 39 -6.87 -5.82 -1.74
N THR A 40 -8.10 -6.00 -1.25
CA THR A 40 -9.31 -5.53 -1.92
C THR A 40 -9.32 -4.01 -2.07
N ILE A 41 -8.98 -3.29 -1.00
CA ILE A 41 -8.90 -1.81 -1.02
C ILE A 41 -7.78 -1.34 -1.94
N LEU A 42 -6.61 -1.99 -1.89
CA LEU A 42 -5.48 -1.68 -2.75
C LEU A 42 -5.87 -1.80 -4.23
N ALA A 43 -6.47 -2.93 -4.62
CA ALA A 43 -6.96 -3.13 -5.97
C ALA A 43 -8.01 -2.07 -6.37
N ALA A 44 -8.91 -1.72 -5.45
CA ALA A 44 -9.90 -0.67 -5.68
C ALA A 44 -9.23 0.69 -5.94
N VAL A 45 -8.30 1.12 -5.09
CA VAL A 45 -7.58 2.39 -5.23
C VAL A 45 -6.73 2.44 -6.51
N VAL A 46 -6.05 1.35 -6.82
CA VAL A 46 -5.14 1.28 -7.97
C VAL A 46 -5.89 1.28 -9.30
N TYR A 47 -6.99 0.53 -9.42
CA TYR A 47 -7.64 0.30 -10.71
C TYR A 47 -8.91 1.13 -10.93
N PHE A 48 -9.62 1.57 -9.89
CA PHE A 48 -10.86 2.32 -10.02
C PHE A 48 -10.67 3.84 -9.89
N PRO A 49 -11.56 4.66 -10.48
CA PRO A 49 -12.72 4.26 -11.30
C PRO A 49 -12.34 3.85 -12.72
N ILE A 50 -13.09 2.89 -13.28
CA ILE A 50 -12.99 2.46 -14.68
C ILE A 50 -14.15 3.14 -15.44
N PRO A 51 -13.87 4.12 -16.33
CA PRO A 51 -14.92 4.80 -17.07
C PRO A 51 -15.56 3.85 -18.10
N LEU A 52 -16.90 3.81 -18.13
CA LEU A 52 -17.65 3.09 -19.15
C LEU A 52 -17.98 4.05 -20.30
N ALA A 53 -17.42 3.78 -21.48
CA ALA A 53 -17.67 4.55 -22.69
C ALA A 53 -18.40 3.69 -23.72
N LEU A 54 -19.52 4.20 -24.25
CA LEU A 54 -20.33 3.51 -25.26
C LEU A 54 -20.52 4.39 -26.50
N GLY A 55 -20.55 3.76 -27.68
CA GLY A 55 -20.86 4.41 -28.96
C GLY A 55 -19.90 5.54 -29.32
N LYS A 56 -20.44 6.70 -29.72
CA LYS A 56 -19.67 7.85 -30.21
C LYS A 56 -18.80 8.53 -29.15
N ASN A 57 -18.95 8.17 -27.87
CA ASN A 57 -18.19 8.74 -26.75
C ASN A 57 -16.89 7.96 -26.44
N VAL A 58 -16.53 6.98 -27.26
CA VAL A 58 -15.30 6.19 -27.12
C VAL A 58 -14.11 6.99 -27.66
N ILE A 59 -13.28 7.52 -26.76
CA ILE A 59 -12.02 8.20 -27.08
C ILE A 59 -10.87 7.34 -26.56
N ARG A 60 -9.97 6.95 -27.46
CA ARG A 60 -8.72 6.26 -27.08
C ARG A 60 -7.70 7.31 -26.63
N LYS A 61 -7.51 7.44 -25.32
CA LYS A 61 -6.43 8.26 -24.77
C LYS A 61 -5.16 7.42 -24.73
N LEU A 62 -4.04 7.98 -25.17
CA LEU A 62 -2.75 7.32 -24.99
C LEU A 62 -2.37 7.38 -23.50
N ALA A 63 -1.83 6.28 -22.99
CA ALA A 63 -1.19 6.27 -21.68
C ALA A 63 -0.03 7.27 -21.67
N LYS A 64 0.09 8.03 -20.56
CA LYS A 64 1.23 8.93 -20.36
C LYS A 64 2.35 8.17 -19.68
N ILE A 65 3.60 8.42 -20.06
CA ILE A 65 4.76 7.78 -19.45
C ILE A 65 5.69 8.87 -18.92
N HIS A 66 5.76 8.99 -17.60
CA HIS A 66 6.61 9.94 -16.89
C HIS A 66 7.86 9.23 -16.40
N LEU A 67 8.87 9.14 -17.27
CA LEU A 67 10.14 8.47 -16.96
C LEU A 67 11.03 9.30 -16.05
N ILE A 68 10.97 10.62 -16.16
CA ILE A 68 11.77 11.55 -15.36
C ILE A 68 11.07 11.74 -14.01
N PRO A 69 11.71 11.41 -12.87
CA PRO A 69 11.14 11.69 -11.56
C PRO A 69 10.73 13.16 -11.45
N TRP A 70 9.65 13.43 -10.72
CA TRP A 70 9.07 14.75 -10.47
C TRP A 70 8.33 15.43 -11.63
N GLU A 71 8.40 14.92 -12.87
CA GLU A 71 7.74 15.55 -14.02
C GLU A 71 6.22 15.72 -13.77
N SER A 72 5.56 14.63 -13.42
CA SER A 72 4.15 14.58 -13.04
C SER A 72 3.88 15.37 -11.76
N THR A 73 4.75 15.26 -10.75
CA THR A 73 4.60 15.94 -9.46
C THR A 73 4.62 17.46 -9.62
N ILE A 74 5.49 17.98 -10.49
CA ILE A 74 5.53 19.41 -10.84
C ILE A 74 4.25 19.81 -11.58
N SER A 75 3.74 18.95 -12.47
CA SER A 75 2.46 19.19 -13.14
C SER A 75 1.29 19.26 -12.14
N ILE A 76 1.23 18.31 -11.21
CA ILE A 76 0.24 18.26 -10.11
C ILE A 76 0.33 19.53 -9.28
N TYR A 77 1.54 19.95 -8.89
CA TYR A 77 1.76 21.18 -8.14
C TYR A 77 1.23 22.42 -8.88
N ARG A 78 1.52 22.54 -10.18
CA ARG A 78 1.10 23.70 -10.97
C ARG A 78 -0.42 23.79 -11.13
N ILE A 79 -1.10 22.65 -11.19
CA ILE A 79 -2.56 22.58 -11.43
C ILE A 79 -3.34 22.65 -10.11
N GLY A 80 -2.92 21.90 -9.09
CA GLY A 80 -3.66 21.69 -7.85
C GLY A 80 -2.95 22.15 -6.57
N GLY A 81 -1.72 22.65 -6.68
CA GLY A 81 -0.95 23.15 -5.55
C GLY A 81 -0.34 22.04 -4.67
N ILE A 82 0.19 22.44 -3.53
CA ILE A 82 0.95 21.56 -2.62
C ILE A 82 0.09 20.46 -1.98
N SER A 83 -1.21 20.72 -1.78
CA SER A 83 -2.11 19.74 -1.16
C SER A 83 -2.24 18.49 -2.03
N GLU A 84 -2.38 18.64 -3.35
CA GLU A 84 -2.48 17.52 -4.28
C GLU A 84 -1.16 16.75 -4.39
N VAL A 85 -0.03 17.45 -4.33
CA VAL A 85 1.30 16.82 -4.28
C VAL A 85 1.44 15.94 -3.04
N ILE A 86 1.07 16.45 -1.87
CA ILE A 86 1.14 15.69 -0.61
C ILE A 86 0.23 14.47 -0.69
N THR A 87 -1.00 14.61 -1.21
CA THR A 87 -1.92 13.49 -1.37
C THR A 87 -1.35 12.41 -2.28
N ASN A 88 -0.80 12.79 -3.44
CA ASN A 88 -0.26 11.84 -4.42
C ASN A 88 1.02 11.15 -3.90
N VAL A 89 2.05 11.93 -3.55
CA VAL A 89 3.34 11.40 -3.07
C VAL A 89 3.16 10.66 -1.74
N GLY A 90 2.41 11.23 -0.81
CA GLY A 90 2.13 10.63 0.49
C GLY A 90 1.32 9.34 0.38
N GLY A 91 0.33 9.30 -0.54
CA GLY A 91 -0.44 8.11 -0.84
C GLY A 91 0.46 6.96 -1.30
N ASN A 92 1.34 7.20 -2.27
CA ASN A 92 2.28 6.19 -2.78
C ASN A 92 3.34 5.79 -1.75
N LEU A 93 3.79 6.72 -0.89
CA LEU A 93 4.71 6.38 0.21
C LEU A 93 4.08 5.44 1.27
N ILE A 94 2.76 5.31 1.34
CA ILE A 94 2.08 4.43 2.29
C ILE A 94 1.47 3.19 1.60
N LEU A 95 1.25 3.24 0.28
CA LEU A 95 0.48 2.25 -0.46
C LEU A 95 0.97 0.80 -0.28
N LEU A 96 2.28 0.54 -0.43
CA LEU A 96 2.85 -0.82 -0.34
C LEU A 96 3.34 -1.22 1.06
N SER A 97 3.35 -0.29 2.03
CA SER A 97 3.73 -0.57 3.42
C SER A 97 2.96 -1.74 4.03
N PRO A 98 1.61 -1.76 3.99
CA PRO A 98 0.86 -2.87 4.58
C PRO A 98 1.14 -4.19 3.86
N PHE A 99 1.31 -4.17 2.52
CA PHE A 99 1.64 -5.38 1.77
C PHE A 99 2.92 -6.03 2.28
N ILE A 100 4.02 -5.28 2.33
CA ILE A 100 5.32 -5.81 2.78
C ILE A 100 5.28 -6.19 4.26
N PHE A 101 4.56 -5.44 5.09
CA PHE A 101 4.33 -5.81 6.49
C PHE A 101 3.71 -7.21 6.58
N PHE A 102 2.63 -7.47 5.83
CA PHE A 102 1.92 -8.75 5.86
C PHE A 102 2.72 -9.90 5.24
N ILE A 103 3.52 -9.63 4.20
CA ILE A 103 4.48 -10.61 3.69
C ILE A 103 5.45 -11.03 4.79
N CYS A 104 6.06 -10.06 5.48
CA CYS A 104 7.00 -10.38 6.56
C CYS A 104 6.32 -11.07 7.74
N TYR A 105 5.07 -10.71 8.04
CA TYR A 105 4.27 -11.35 9.09
C TYR A 105 3.92 -12.81 8.78
N HIS A 106 3.49 -13.10 7.55
CA HIS A 106 3.09 -14.44 7.15
C HIS A 106 4.31 -15.36 6.97
N PHE A 107 5.41 -14.82 6.43
CA PHE A 107 6.69 -15.51 6.29
C PHE A 107 7.65 -15.17 7.43
N ARG A 108 7.14 -15.11 8.66
CA ARG A 108 7.91 -14.72 9.85
C ARG A 108 9.10 -15.63 10.17
N ASP A 109 9.07 -16.86 9.68
CA ASP A 109 10.16 -17.83 9.82
C ASP A 109 11.31 -17.57 8.83
N VAL A 110 11.12 -16.66 7.86
CA VAL A 110 12.11 -16.25 6.86
C VAL A 110 12.72 -14.90 7.25
N THR A 111 14.05 -14.83 7.24
CA THR A 111 14.76 -13.55 7.46
C THR A 111 14.99 -12.82 6.15
N PHE A 112 14.15 -11.82 5.86
CA PHE A 112 14.33 -10.96 4.69
C PHE A 112 15.47 -9.95 4.89
N LYS A 113 16.39 -9.88 3.93
CA LYS A 113 17.39 -8.81 3.81
C LYS A 113 16.75 -7.56 3.21
N ILE A 114 17.29 -6.38 3.54
CA ILE A 114 16.78 -5.09 3.03
C ILE A 114 16.73 -5.07 1.50
N ASN A 115 17.75 -5.61 0.84
CA ASN A 115 17.87 -5.69 -0.60
C ASN A 115 16.72 -6.50 -1.23
N GLN A 116 16.28 -7.58 -0.55
CA GLN A 116 15.15 -8.40 -1.00
C GLN A 116 13.83 -7.64 -0.84
N ILE A 117 13.68 -6.88 0.25
CA ILE A 117 12.51 -6.01 0.45
C ILE A 117 12.43 -4.94 -0.64
N ILE A 118 13.54 -4.27 -0.94
CA ILE A 118 13.62 -3.26 -2.01
C ILE A 118 13.27 -3.88 -3.35
N ALA A 119 13.89 -5.02 -3.70
CA ALA A 119 13.63 -5.69 -4.98
C ALA A 119 12.16 -6.12 -5.11
N MET A 120 11.57 -6.66 -4.04
CA MET A 120 10.16 -7.06 -4.00
C MET A 120 9.23 -5.86 -4.13
N ALA A 121 9.45 -4.79 -3.35
CA ALA A 121 8.63 -3.58 -3.40
C ALA A 121 8.72 -2.89 -4.77
N PHE A 122 9.93 -2.81 -5.33
CA PHE A 122 10.17 -2.30 -6.67
C PHE A 122 9.44 -3.14 -7.73
N ALA A 123 9.57 -4.47 -7.68
CA ALA A 123 8.93 -5.36 -8.66
C ALA A 123 7.40 -5.27 -8.61
N ILE A 124 6.82 -5.21 -7.41
CA ILE A 124 5.37 -5.04 -7.23
C ILE A 124 4.94 -3.66 -7.73
N SER A 125 5.68 -2.60 -7.40
CA SER A 125 5.34 -1.27 -7.88
C SER A 125 5.45 -1.16 -9.39
N LEU A 126 6.50 -1.72 -9.99
CA LEU A 126 6.68 -1.77 -11.43
C LEU A 126 5.52 -2.52 -12.09
N PHE A 127 5.10 -3.64 -11.51
CA PHE A 127 3.94 -4.38 -11.97
C PHE A 127 2.66 -3.53 -11.94
N ILE A 128 2.42 -2.77 -10.87
CA ILE A 128 1.26 -1.89 -10.73
C ILE A 128 1.27 -0.79 -11.81
N GLU A 129 2.38 -0.07 -11.97
CA GLU A 129 2.51 0.99 -12.98
C GLU A 129 2.32 0.44 -14.40
N CYS A 130 2.96 -0.70 -14.70
CA CYS A 130 2.82 -1.35 -16.00
C CYS A 130 1.38 -1.86 -16.24
N SER A 131 0.72 -2.43 -15.23
CA SER A 131 -0.64 -2.95 -15.39
C SER A 131 -1.66 -1.82 -15.62
N GLN A 132 -1.46 -0.65 -14.99
CA GLN A 132 -2.29 0.54 -15.20
C GLN A 132 -2.13 1.12 -16.62
N VAL A 133 -0.91 1.09 -17.17
CA VAL A 133 -0.64 1.46 -18.57
C VAL A 133 -1.36 0.50 -19.52
N VAL A 134 -1.20 -0.80 -19.31
CA VAL A 134 -1.90 -1.83 -20.09
C VAL A 134 -3.41 -1.62 -20.00
N LEU A 135 -3.95 -1.36 -18.81
CA LEU A 135 -5.36 -1.08 -18.61
C LEU A 135 -5.83 0.16 -19.39
N SER A 136 -5.01 1.20 -19.48
CA SER A 136 -5.33 2.40 -20.27
C SER A 136 -5.35 2.13 -21.78
N TYR A 137 -4.60 1.16 -22.27
CA TYR A 137 -4.69 0.71 -23.66
C TYR A 137 -5.93 -0.15 -23.93
N LEU A 138 -6.37 -0.93 -22.93
CA LEU A 138 -7.53 -1.83 -23.05
C LEU A 138 -8.86 -1.13 -22.83
N VAL A 139 -8.93 -0.14 -21.94
CA VAL A 139 -10.15 0.54 -21.54
C VAL A 139 -10.21 1.93 -22.17
N ALA A 140 -11.22 2.16 -23.01
CA ALA A 140 -11.47 3.48 -23.59
C ALA A 140 -11.75 4.55 -22.54
N ASN A 141 -11.38 5.80 -22.82
CA ASN A 141 -11.48 6.96 -21.92
C ASN A 141 -10.69 6.88 -20.61
N LEU A 142 -10.09 5.73 -20.28
CA LEU A 142 -9.17 5.62 -19.16
C LEU A 142 -7.83 6.24 -19.53
N SER A 143 -7.28 7.01 -18.61
CA SER A 143 -6.00 7.70 -18.80
C SER A 143 -5.17 7.57 -17.54
N ARG A 144 -4.65 6.37 -17.29
CA ARG A 144 -3.59 6.16 -16.30
C ARG A 144 -2.23 6.45 -16.94
N SER A 145 -1.26 6.71 -16.08
CA SER A 145 0.11 6.97 -16.46
C SER A 145 1.03 5.93 -15.83
N PHE A 146 2.17 5.70 -16.47
CA PHE A 146 3.35 5.17 -15.79
C PHE A 146 4.08 6.33 -15.13
N ASP A 147 4.40 6.22 -13.85
CA ASP A 147 5.10 7.28 -13.13
C ASP A 147 6.30 6.75 -12.34
N THR A 148 7.51 7.18 -12.73
CA THR A 148 8.74 6.81 -12.02
C THR A 148 8.75 7.32 -10.59
N MET A 149 8.13 8.47 -10.29
CA MET A 149 8.07 8.99 -8.92
C MET A 149 7.20 8.10 -8.03
N ASP A 150 6.06 7.62 -8.55
CA ASP A 150 5.16 6.71 -7.84
C ASP A 150 5.85 5.37 -7.58
N LEU A 151 6.60 4.88 -8.57
CA LEU A 151 7.41 3.67 -8.45
C LEU A 151 8.48 3.77 -7.35
N LEU A 152 9.16 4.92 -7.25
CA LEU A 152 10.13 5.19 -6.19
C LEU A 152 9.45 5.29 -4.82
N CYS A 153 8.35 6.03 -4.72
CA CYS A 153 7.56 6.18 -3.49
C CYS A 153 7.08 4.83 -2.95
N ASN A 154 6.51 4.00 -3.82
CA ASN A 154 6.04 2.66 -3.46
C ASN A 154 7.19 1.73 -3.06
N THR A 155 8.37 1.86 -3.67
CA THR A 155 9.57 1.12 -3.26
C THR A 155 10.00 1.52 -1.84
N ILE A 156 10.01 2.81 -1.53
CA ILE A 156 10.28 3.34 -0.18
C ILE A 156 9.19 2.89 0.81
N SER A 157 7.94 2.86 0.37
CA SER A 157 6.81 2.35 1.14
C SER A 157 7.04 0.92 1.61
N GLY A 158 7.67 0.08 0.77
CA GLY A 158 8.02 -1.27 1.17
C GLY A 158 9.02 -1.34 2.32
N LEU A 159 10.01 -0.45 2.35
CA LEU A 159 10.94 -0.34 3.49
C LEU A 159 10.21 0.06 4.78
N LEU A 160 9.29 1.03 4.70
CA LEU A 160 8.46 1.43 5.83
C LEU A 160 7.66 0.24 6.37
N GLY A 161 7.02 -0.54 5.51
CA GLY A 161 6.29 -1.76 5.87
C GLY A 161 7.17 -2.80 6.59
N TYR A 162 8.38 -3.01 6.10
CA TYR A 162 9.34 -3.92 6.72
C TYR A 162 9.79 -3.45 8.11
N TYR A 163 10.05 -2.15 8.29
CA TYR A 163 10.39 -1.61 9.61
C TYR A 163 9.22 -1.67 10.59
N LEU A 164 8.00 -1.41 10.12
CA LEU A 164 6.78 -1.60 10.92
C LEU A 164 6.66 -3.04 11.41
N TYR A 165 6.94 -4.03 10.56
CA TYR A 165 6.95 -5.43 10.96
C TYR A 165 8.03 -5.75 12.00
N LYS A 166 9.25 -5.19 11.84
CA LYS A 166 10.31 -5.37 12.84
C LYS A 166 9.92 -4.81 14.20
N VAL A 167 9.31 -3.63 14.25
CA VAL A 167 8.80 -3.03 15.49
C VAL A 167 7.74 -3.95 16.10
N TYR A 168 6.77 -4.39 15.31
CA TYR A 168 5.74 -5.33 15.74
C TYR A 168 6.33 -6.63 16.33
N SER A 169 7.27 -7.26 15.63
CA SER A 169 7.91 -8.51 16.07
C SER A 169 8.67 -8.33 17.39
N ARG A 170 9.45 -7.24 17.53
CA ARG A 170 10.17 -6.92 18.78
C ARG A 170 9.23 -6.74 19.97
N ILE A 171 8.11 -6.05 19.77
CA ILE A 171 7.11 -5.84 20.81
C ILE A 171 6.55 -7.20 21.27
N ASN A 172 6.13 -8.07 20.35
CA ASN A 172 5.58 -9.39 20.69
C ASN A 172 6.60 -10.29 21.41
N ILE A 173 7.88 -10.28 21.01
CA ILE A 173 8.93 -11.04 21.70
C ILE A 173 9.14 -10.53 23.13
N SER A 174 9.21 -9.20 23.31
CA SER A 174 9.46 -8.57 24.60
C SER A 174 8.36 -8.89 25.63
N TYR A 175 7.10 -8.92 25.18
CA TYR A 175 5.98 -9.36 26.02
C TYR A 175 6.05 -10.86 26.34
N SER A 176 6.44 -11.71 25.38
CA SER A 176 6.57 -13.15 25.64
C SER A 176 7.68 -13.51 26.63
N ILE A 177 8.70 -12.67 26.79
CA ILE A 177 9.73 -12.85 27.81
C ILE A 177 9.20 -12.43 29.17
N ARG A 178 8.47 -11.30 29.28
CA ARG A 178 7.91 -10.83 30.56
C ARG A 178 6.93 -11.84 31.18
N GLU A 179 6.05 -12.46 30.40
CA GLU A 179 5.11 -13.49 30.90
C GLU A 179 5.80 -14.77 31.39
N LYS A 180 7.02 -15.08 30.94
CA LYS A 180 7.77 -16.25 31.42
C LYS A 180 8.50 -16.00 32.74
N VAL A 181 8.61 -14.73 33.15
CA VAL A 181 9.37 -14.28 34.32
C VAL A 181 8.44 -13.93 35.50
N VAL A 182 7.13 -13.80 35.25
CA VAL A 182 6.06 -13.59 36.24
C VAL A 182 5.33 -14.89 36.49
#